data_AF-A0A0D9NZ63-F1
#
_entry.id   AF-A0A0D9NZ63-F1
#
_cell.length_a   1.000
_cell.length_b   1.000
_cell.length_c   1.000
_cell.angle_alpha   90.00
_cell.angle_beta   90.00
_cell.angle_gamma   90.00
#
_symmetry.space_group_name_H-M   'P 1'
#
loop_
_entity.id
_entity.type
_entity.pdbx_description
1 polymer ?
#
loop_
_entity_poly.entity_id
_entity_poly.type
_entity_poly.pdbx_seq_one_letter_code
_entity_poly.pdbx_strand_id
1 'polypeptide(L)'
;MSIGGILKSLRTADNAHIHLMSCILFICIEALQGHISTVVHLVKAGYRILQEQNKNQPAKNNGAKQREKPRSDASAFLGFADRFLRRIIAQIYMLIRDLDPDITAIVTSILQPSEQSRSFDFASLADAQEGLSDIRLQFERCDMRGLVGKVSAWSTAFEEFKSLNSAALTSRANKRAVALLELQSRYCAVDIAISCAGDQADQLLWDRYIGAFTDMLGYAEKAMDLHDQASCSPQFHMHSGTVPVLYGIIAKCRDPTIRRRAIGLMTSRPLQEGVWNNNLVLGVARRIMATEEGSLGPWPASCKDIPAESRVRSIAVAAGAGDNQYMVGYQLGRGWRWEESDYIADCV
;
A
#
# COMPACT_ATOMS: atom_id res chain seq x y z
N MET A 1 8.80 -22.15 19.23
CA MET A 1 8.29 -21.12 20.16
C MET A 1 6.91 -20.68 19.65
N SER A 2 5.84 -20.87 20.42
CA SER A 2 4.46 -20.60 19.97
C SER A 2 4.07 -19.12 20.15
N ILE A 3 3.21 -18.59 19.28
CA ILE A 3 2.56 -17.26 19.41
C ILE A 3 1.97 -17.07 20.82
N GLY A 4 1.39 -18.12 21.40
CA GLY A 4 0.84 -18.11 22.76
C GLY A 4 1.90 -18.00 23.85
N GLY A 5 3.14 -18.43 23.60
CA GLY A 5 4.26 -18.29 24.54
C GLY A 5 4.81 -16.86 24.58
N ILE A 6 4.85 -16.17 23.44
CA ILE A 6 5.31 -14.78 23.33
C ILE A 6 4.28 -13.82 23.95
N LEU A 7 2.98 -14.11 23.79
CA LEU A 7 1.90 -13.34 24.41
C LEU A 7 1.82 -13.53 25.94
N LYS A 8 2.31 -14.65 26.47
CA LYS A 8 2.33 -14.97 27.92
C LYS A 8 3.63 -14.57 28.64
N SER A 9 4.70 -14.26 27.91
CA SER A 9 5.95 -13.75 28.48
C SER A 9 5.74 -12.39 29.16
N LEU A 10 6.28 -12.20 30.37
CA LEU A 10 6.25 -10.93 31.10
C LEU A 10 6.88 -9.82 30.24
N ARG A 11 6.05 -8.89 29.78
CA ARG A 11 6.48 -7.72 29.00
C ARG A 11 7.18 -6.73 29.92
N THR A 12 8.50 -6.83 30.01
CA THR A 12 9.34 -5.81 30.66
C THR A 12 9.89 -4.84 29.59
N ALA A 13 10.20 -3.60 29.98
CA ALA A 13 10.85 -2.62 29.10
C ALA A 13 12.15 -3.15 28.48
N ASP A 14 12.87 -4.00 29.23
CA ASP A 14 14.13 -4.61 28.78
C ASP A 14 13.95 -5.62 27.65
N ASN A 15 12.76 -6.22 27.46
CA ASN A 15 12.52 -7.24 26.43
C ASN A 15 11.67 -6.76 25.24
N ALA A 16 11.29 -5.48 25.21
CA ALA A 16 10.41 -4.94 24.18
C ALA A 16 10.97 -5.09 22.75
N HIS A 17 12.28 -4.94 22.59
CA HIS A 17 12.97 -5.12 21.32
C HIS A 17 12.88 -6.56 20.80
N ILE A 18 13.03 -7.57 21.67
CA ILE A 18 12.90 -9.00 21.33
C ILE A 18 11.48 -9.33 20.87
N HIS A 19 10.48 -8.80 21.58
CA HIS A 19 9.08 -8.97 21.21
C HIS A 19 8.77 -8.32 19.85
N LEU A 20 9.29 -7.12 19.59
CA LEU A 20 9.14 -6.45 18.30
C LEU A 20 9.84 -7.18 17.16
N MET A 21 11.06 -7.69 17.36
CA MET A 21 11.74 -8.54 16.38
C MET A 21 10.89 -9.77 16.04
N SER A 22 10.35 -10.43 17.07
CA SER A 22 9.46 -11.57 16.89
C SER A 22 8.21 -11.20 16.10
N CYS A 23 7.54 -10.09 16.46
CA CYS A 23 6.37 -9.58 15.72
C CYS A 23 6.71 -9.32 14.24
N ILE A 24 7.83 -8.66 13.94
CA ILE A 24 8.27 -8.38 12.57
C ILE A 24 8.49 -9.68 11.79
N LEU A 25 9.17 -10.67 12.38
CA LEU A 25 9.42 -11.96 11.73
C LEU A 25 8.12 -12.71 11.44
N PHE A 26 7.20 -12.77 12.41
CA PHE A 26 5.89 -13.40 12.19
C PHE A 26 5.05 -12.65 11.17
N ILE A 27 5.10 -11.30 11.13
CA ILE A 27 4.46 -10.52 10.06
C ILE A 27 4.99 -10.96 8.68
N CYS A 28 6.30 -11.13 8.53
CA CYS A 28 6.88 -11.63 7.28
C CYS A 28 6.35 -13.02 6.90
N ILE A 29 6.33 -13.95 7.87
CA ILE A 29 5.90 -15.34 7.63
C ILE A 29 4.41 -15.40 7.26
N GLU A 30 3.57 -14.71 8.01
CA GLU A 30 2.12 -14.70 7.77
C GLU A 30 1.77 -13.97 6.47
N ALA A 31 2.50 -12.91 6.12
CA ALA A 31 2.35 -12.23 4.83
C ALA A 31 2.74 -13.13 3.65
N LEU A 32 3.81 -13.93 3.79
CA LEU A 32 4.22 -14.94 2.82
C LEU A 32 3.17 -16.06 2.67
N GLN A 33 2.51 -16.44 3.76
CA GLN A 33 1.45 -17.43 3.77
C GLN A 33 0.09 -16.87 3.28
N GLY A 34 -0.03 -15.55 3.10
CA GLY A 34 -1.28 -14.91 2.71
C GLY A 34 -2.30 -14.76 3.86
N HIS A 35 -1.91 -14.98 5.11
CA HIS A 35 -2.79 -14.86 6.28
C HIS A 35 -2.92 -13.40 6.75
N ILE A 36 -3.60 -12.57 5.94
CA ILE A 36 -3.68 -11.12 6.16
C ILE A 36 -4.33 -10.75 7.50
N SER A 37 -5.33 -11.51 7.95
CA SER A 37 -5.95 -11.30 9.27
C SER A 37 -4.93 -11.45 10.41
N THR A 38 -4.09 -12.50 10.36
CA THR A 38 -3.02 -12.70 11.34
C THR A 38 -1.99 -11.58 11.29
N VAL A 39 -1.60 -11.12 10.08
CA VAL A 39 -0.70 -9.97 9.90
C VAL A 39 -1.28 -8.73 10.59
N VAL A 40 -2.56 -8.45 10.37
CA VAL A 40 -3.28 -7.34 11.00
C VAL A 40 -3.24 -7.45 12.52
N HIS A 41 -3.48 -8.63 13.09
CA HIS A 41 -3.36 -8.85 14.54
C HIS A 41 -1.94 -8.65 15.09
N LEU A 42 -0.91 -9.10 14.36
CA LEU A 42 0.49 -8.93 14.75
C LEU A 42 0.93 -7.47 14.69
N VAL A 43 0.49 -6.73 13.68
CA VAL A 43 0.73 -5.28 13.55
C VAL A 43 0.07 -4.53 14.72
N LYS A 44 -1.19 -4.85 15.05
CA LYS A 44 -1.88 -4.31 16.24
C LYS A 44 -1.06 -4.56 17.51
N ALA A 45 -0.52 -5.76 17.69
CA ALA A 45 0.26 -6.12 18.87
C ALA A 45 1.61 -5.38 18.91
N GLY A 46 2.34 -5.33 17.79
CA GLY A 46 3.62 -4.63 17.68
C GLY A 46 3.51 -3.14 18.00
N TYR A 47 2.46 -2.48 17.52
CA TYR A 47 2.24 -1.07 17.81
C TYR A 47 1.90 -0.77 19.27
N ARG A 48 1.13 -1.62 19.94
CA ARG A 48 0.88 -1.46 21.38
C ARG A 48 2.20 -1.47 22.17
N ILE A 49 3.13 -2.35 21.80
CA ILE A 49 4.46 -2.41 22.42
C ILE A 49 5.23 -1.09 22.18
N LEU A 50 5.23 -0.57 20.95
CA LEU A 50 5.88 0.73 20.66
C LEU A 50 5.27 1.88 21.46
N GLN A 51 3.94 1.93 21.58
CA GLN A 51 3.25 2.97 22.35
C GLN A 51 3.56 2.91 23.84
N GLU A 52 3.63 1.70 24.42
CA GLU A 52 4.03 1.49 25.81
C GLU A 52 5.48 1.99 26.06
N GLN A 53 6.40 1.75 25.12
CA GLN A 53 7.78 2.26 25.21
C GLN A 53 7.86 3.79 25.10
N ASN A 54 7.08 4.39 24.21
CA ASN A 54 7.05 5.86 24.07
C ASN A 54 6.43 6.55 25.30
N LYS A 55 5.43 5.95 25.94
CA LYS A 55 4.83 6.49 27.19
C LYS A 55 5.76 6.39 28.39
N ASN A 56 6.61 5.35 28.43
CA ASN A 56 7.56 5.14 29.52
C ASN A 56 8.85 5.96 29.37
N GLN A 57 9.05 6.68 28.25
CA GLN A 57 10.12 7.67 28.14
C GLN A 57 9.71 8.95 28.89
N PRO A 58 10.48 9.42 29.89
CA PRO A 58 10.14 10.65 30.59
C PRO A 58 10.18 11.83 29.60
N ALA A 59 9.14 12.67 29.65
CA ALA A 59 9.04 13.89 28.86
C ALA A 59 10.35 14.68 28.98
N LYS A 60 11.08 14.82 27.86
CA LYS A 60 12.28 15.66 27.82
C LYS A 60 11.86 17.09 28.15
N ASN A 61 12.15 17.55 29.36
CA ASN A 61 11.99 18.95 29.74
C ASN A 61 12.77 19.82 28.75
N ASN A 62 12.05 20.67 28.03
CA ASN A 62 12.59 21.73 27.19
C ASN A 62 13.46 22.65 28.08
N GLY A 63 14.78 22.66 27.89
CA GLY A 63 15.60 23.67 28.56
C GLY A 63 17.12 23.47 28.61
N ALA A 64 17.66 22.29 28.33
CA ALA A 64 19.11 22.10 28.35
C ALA A 64 19.62 21.52 27.03
N LYS A 65 20.59 22.22 26.42
CA LYS A 65 21.44 21.70 25.34
C LYS A 65 22.11 20.41 25.81
N GLN A 66 21.43 19.27 25.68
CA GLN A 66 22.01 17.98 25.98
C GLN A 66 22.81 17.51 24.77
N ARG A 67 24.12 17.46 24.98
CA ARG A 67 25.11 16.70 24.22
C ARG A 67 24.49 15.37 23.78
N GLU A 68 24.40 15.14 22.47
CA GLU A 68 23.85 13.91 21.89
C GLU A 68 24.59 12.70 22.48
N LYS A 69 23.92 11.95 23.38
CA LYS A 69 24.39 10.61 23.72
C LYS A 69 24.26 9.74 22.47
N PRO A 70 25.22 8.86 22.16
CA PRO A 70 25.11 7.94 21.04
C PRO A 70 23.80 7.15 21.19
N ARG A 71 22.99 7.14 20.13
CA ARG A 71 21.74 6.37 20.08
C ARG A 71 22.07 4.93 20.46
N SER A 72 21.51 4.42 21.55
CA SER A 72 21.58 3.00 21.88
C SER A 72 20.99 2.20 20.70
N ASP A 73 21.60 1.07 20.34
CA ASP A 73 21.11 0.17 19.28
C ASP A 73 19.62 -0.17 19.42
N ALA A 74 19.13 -0.27 20.66
CA ALA A 74 17.72 -0.46 20.98
C ALA A 74 16.84 0.69 20.48
N SER A 75 17.27 1.95 20.64
CA SER A 75 16.53 3.14 20.17
C SER A 75 16.51 3.24 18.64
N ALA A 76 17.61 2.87 17.98
CA ALA A 76 17.68 2.80 16.52
C ALA A 76 16.74 1.69 15.99
N PHE A 77 16.73 0.53 16.65
CA PHE A 77 15.82 -0.57 16.31
C PHE A 77 14.35 -0.20 16.53
N LEU A 78 13.99 0.49 17.61
CA LEU A 78 12.63 0.97 17.84
C LEU A 78 12.15 1.90 16.72
N GLY A 79 13.02 2.82 16.25
CA GLY A 79 12.72 3.68 15.11
C GLY A 79 12.60 2.91 13.79
N PHE A 80 13.39 1.83 13.61
CA PHE A 80 13.21 0.92 12.47
C PHE A 80 11.87 0.19 12.55
N ALA A 81 11.51 -0.37 13.71
CA ALA A 81 10.28 -1.11 13.93
C ALA A 81 9.04 -0.23 13.71
N ASP A 82 9.05 1.02 14.17
CA ASP A 82 7.97 1.97 13.90
C ASP A 82 7.79 2.20 12.39
N ARG A 83 8.86 2.51 11.67
CA ARG A 83 8.81 2.73 10.21
C ARG A 83 8.37 1.48 9.45
N PHE A 84 8.84 0.31 9.88
CA PHE A 84 8.42 -0.97 9.31
C PHE A 84 6.91 -1.18 9.47
N LEU A 85 6.39 -1.04 10.69
CA LEU A 85 4.98 -1.28 10.96
C LEU A 85 4.08 -0.23 10.28
N ARG A 86 4.54 1.03 10.16
CA ARG A 86 3.86 2.11 9.41
C ARG A 86 3.66 1.72 7.95
N ARG A 87 4.71 1.20 7.32
CA ARG A 87 4.67 0.75 5.91
C ARG A 87 3.73 -0.43 5.72
N ILE A 88 3.72 -1.38 6.66
CA ILE A 88 2.81 -2.52 6.60
C ILE A 88 1.36 -2.08 6.73
N ILE A 89 1.07 -1.17 7.66
CA ILE A 89 -0.24 -0.56 7.77
C ILE A 89 -0.66 0.08 6.45
N ALA A 90 0.18 0.93 5.86
CA ALA A 90 -0.15 1.57 4.58
C ALA A 90 -0.51 0.55 3.49
N GLN A 91 0.21 -0.57 3.42
CA GLN A 91 -0.07 -1.64 2.46
C GLN A 91 -1.39 -2.38 2.74
N ILE A 92 -1.67 -2.69 4.01
CA ILE A 92 -2.94 -3.31 4.43
C ILE A 92 -4.11 -2.41 4.05
N TYR A 93 -3.96 -1.09 4.21
CA TYR A 93 -5.00 -0.14 3.84
C TYR A 93 -5.26 -0.10 2.35
N MET A 94 -4.20 -0.01 1.56
CA MET A 94 -4.36 -0.05 0.10
C MET A 94 -5.05 -1.35 -0.36
N LEU A 95 -4.87 -2.46 0.38
CA LEU A 95 -5.42 -3.77 0.04
C LEU A 95 -6.87 -3.94 0.51
N ILE A 96 -7.20 -3.45 1.70
CA ILE A 96 -8.41 -3.77 2.48
C ILE A 96 -9.26 -2.51 2.74
N ARG A 97 -9.03 -1.40 2.03
CA ARG A 97 -9.58 -0.05 2.33
C ARG A 97 -11.07 -0.02 2.71
N ASP A 98 -11.86 -0.94 2.17
CA ASP A 98 -13.32 -1.00 2.34
C ASP A 98 -13.82 -2.24 3.11
N LEU A 99 -12.93 -3.08 3.65
CA LEU A 99 -13.24 -4.47 4.05
C LEU A 99 -13.31 -4.71 5.57
N ASP A 100 -12.74 -3.85 6.43
CA ASP A 100 -12.79 -4.05 7.89
C ASP A 100 -12.78 -2.72 8.70
N PRO A 101 -13.87 -2.35 9.39
CA PRO A 101 -13.95 -1.14 10.22
C PRO A 101 -13.07 -1.18 11.48
N ASP A 102 -12.69 -2.36 12.00
CA ASP A 102 -11.77 -2.48 13.13
C ASP A 102 -10.34 -2.14 12.70
N ILE A 103 -9.95 -2.50 11.48
CA ILE A 103 -8.67 -2.06 10.90
C ILE A 103 -8.65 -0.53 10.83
N THR A 104 -9.72 0.09 10.31
CA THR A 104 -9.94 1.56 10.28
C THR A 104 -9.68 2.22 11.63
N ALA A 105 -10.34 1.76 12.69
CA ALA A 105 -10.18 2.30 14.05
C ALA A 105 -8.74 2.19 14.56
N ILE A 106 -8.04 1.12 14.17
CA ILE A 106 -6.67 0.87 14.62
C ILE A 106 -5.67 1.84 14.02
N VAL A 107 -5.80 2.22 12.76
CA VAL A 107 -4.90 3.23 12.17
C VAL A 107 -5.17 4.61 12.69
N THR A 108 -6.44 4.93 12.97
CA THR A 108 -6.78 6.15 13.69
C THR A 108 -6.12 6.19 15.07
N SER A 109 -6.02 5.05 15.77
CA SER A 109 -5.42 4.94 17.11
C SER A 109 -3.88 4.86 17.13
N ILE A 110 -3.27 4.32 16.06
CA ILE A 110 -1.83 4.07 15.97
C ILE A 110 -1.06 5.30 15.54
N LEU A 111 -1.63 6.09 14.62
CA LEU A 111 -0.93 7.23 14.05
C LEU A 111 -1.15 8.46 14.95
N GLN A 112 -0.16 8.78 15.78
CA GLN A 112 -0.10 10.12 16.37
C GLN A 112 -0.04 11.16 15.23
N PRO A 113 -0.63 12.36 15.38
CA PRO A 113 -0.39 13.45 14.44
C PRO A 113 1.10 13.75 14.47
N SER A 114 1.83 13.35 13.43
CA SER A 114 3.14 13.94 13.21
C SER A 114 2.91 15.23 12.45
N GLU A 115 3.23 16.35 13.09
CA GLU A 115 3.30 17.65 12.45
C GLU A 115 4.50 17.65 11.49
N GLN A 116 4.44 16.87 10.39
CA GLN A 116 5.44 17.02 9.35
C GLN A 116 5.21 18.36 8.63
N SER A 117 6.27 19.15 8.61
CA SER A 117 6.37 20.43 7.92
C SER A 117 6.00 20.29 6.44
N ARG A 118 5.46 21.36 5.83
CA ARG A 118 5.14 21.43 4.39
C ARG A 118 6.38 21.40 3.48
N SER A 119 7.57 21.33 4.06
CA SER A 119 8.86 21.36 3.37
C SER A 119 9.46 19.97 3.33
N PHE A 120 9.76 19.49 2.13
CA PHE A 120 10.51 18.26 1.91
C PHE A 120 11.94 18.62 1.48
N ASP A 121 12.93 18.03 2.14
CA ASP A 121 14.33 18.08 1.75
C ASP A 121 14.89 16.66 1.90
N PHE A 122 15.16 16.01 0.76
CA PHE A 122 15.52 14.59 0.73
C PHE A 122 17.04 14.42 0.70
N ALA A 123 17.61 13.74 1.68
CA ALA A 123 19.02 13.35 1.64
C ALA A 123 19.24 12.03 0.88
N SER A 124 18.19 11.22 0.73
CA SER A 124 18.24 9.92 0.08
C SER A 124 16.91 9.51 -0.54
N LEU A 125 16.95 8.48 -1.41
CA LEU A 125 15.74 7.84 -1.94
C LEU A 125 14.88 7.21 -0.82
N ALA A 126 15.50 6.78 0.28
CA ALA A 126 14.78 6.24 1.42
C ALA A 126 13.97 7.32 2.15
N ASP A 127 14.51 8.54 2.24
CA ASP A 127 13.79 9.69 2.81
C ASP A 127 12.60 10.11 1.94
N ALA A 128 12.78 10.10 0.62
CA ALA A 128 11.69 10.34 -0.33
C ALA A 128 10.57 9.29 -0.19
N GLN A 129 10.94 8.02 -0.07
CA GLN A 129 10.00 6.92 0.16
C GLN A 129 9.26 7.06 1.50
N GLU A 130 9.96 7.47 2.56
CA GLU A 130 9.38 7.71 3.88
C GLU A 130 8.37 8.86 3.83
N GLY A 131 8.74 9.99 3.22
CA GLY A 131 7.83 11.12 3.03
C GLY A 131 6.57 10.76 2.24
N LEU A 132 6.69 9.94 1.19
CA LEU A 132 5.53 9.47 0.42
C LEU A 132 4.64 8.51 1.23
N SER A 133 5.26 7.63 2.02
CA SER A 133 4.54 6.70 2.90
C SER A 133 3.76 7.46 3.97
N ASP A 134 4.32 8.54 4.51
CA ASP A 134 3.64 9.39 5.49
C ASP A 134 2.45 10.13 4.89
N ILE A 135 2.59 10.66 3.67
CA ILE A 135 1.45 11.25 2.94
C ILE A 135 0.35 10.20 2.74
N ARG A 136 0.72 8.99 2.32
CA ARG A 136 -0.25 7.90 2.13
C ARG A 136 -0.96 7.55 3.43
N LEU A 137 -0.25 7.44 4.54
CA LEU A 137 -0.87 7.16 5.84
C LEU A 137 -1.82 8.28 6.29
N GLN A 138 -1.50 9.55 6.03
CA GLN A 138 -2.41 10.67 6.33
C GLN A 138 -3.67 10.62 5.49
N PHE A 139 -3.54 10.25 4.21
CA PHE A 139 -4.68 10.00 3.33
C PHE A 139 -5.60 8.90 3.88
N GLU A 140 -5.05 7.77 4.29
CA GLU A 140 -5.84 6.64 4.83
C GLU A 140 -6.48 6.94 6.20
N ARG A 141 -6.03 7.99 6.91
CA ARG A 141 -6.69 8.50 8.12
C ARG A 141 -7.89 9.41 7.81
N CYS A 142 -8.20 9.64 6.55
CA CYS A 142 -9.16 10.65 6.09
C CYS A 142 -8.79 12.09 6.50
N ASP A 143 -7.53 12.36 6.84
CA ASP A 143 -7.04 13.74 7.05
C ASP A 143 -6.73 14.37 5.69
N MET A 144 -7.78 14.73 4.97
CA MET A 144 -7.67 15.25 3.60
C MET A 144 -7.09 16.66 3.52
N ARG A 145 -6.84 17.32 4.66
CA ARG A 145 -6.52 18.75 4.70
C ARG A 145 -5.12 19.01 4.15
N GLY A 146 -5.07 19.64 2.98
CA GLY A 146 -3.82 20.05 2.35
C GLY A 146 -3.00 18.89 1.78
N LEU A 147 -3.54 17.67 1.67
CA LEU A 147 -2.84 16.53 1.08
C LEU A 147 -2.46 16.77 -0.38
N VAL A 148 -3.34 17.39 -1.17
CA VAL A 148 -3.02 17.79 -2.56
C VAL A 148 -1.78 18.69 -2.58
N GLY A 149 -1.69 19.65 -1.66
CA GLY A 149 -0.52 20.51 -1.51
C GLY A 149 0.73 19.75 -1.06
N LYS A 150 0.60 18.77 -0.16
CA LYS A 150 1.71 17.93 0.30
C LYS A 150 2.26 17.02 -0.79
N VAL A 151 1.41 16.35 -1.57
CA VAL A 151 1.85 15.51 -2.70
C VAL A 151 2.52 16.37 -3.78
N SER A 152 1.98 17.56 -4.05
CA SER A 152 2.59 18.51 -4.99
C SER A 152 3.98 18.95 -4.51
N ALA A 153 4.10 19.36 -3.24
CA ALA A 153 5.37 19.76 -2.63
C ALA A 153 6.39 18.60 -2.62
N TRP A 154 5.94 17.37 -2.31
CA TRP A 154 6.78 16.17 -2.39
C TRP A 154 7.30 15.96 -3.81
N SER A 155 6.44 16.11 -4.82
CA SER A 155 6.82 15.91 -6.23
C SER A 155 7.85 16.95 -6.68
N THR A 156 7.66 18.23 -6.32
CA THR A 156 8.63 19.29 -6.60
C THR A 156 9.97 19.02 -5.95
N ALA A 157 9.99 18.67 -4.67
CA ALA A 157 11.22 18.35 -3.95
C ALA A 157 11.92 17.09 -4.50
N PHE A 158 11.15 16.10 -4.97
CA PHE A 158 11.70 14.89 -5.58
C PHE A 158 12.35 15.17 -6.94
N GLU A 159 11.74 16.04 -7.76
CA GLU A 159 12.36 16.51 -9.00
C GLU A 159 13.67 17.28 -8.74
N GLU A 160 13.66 18.18 -7.76
CA GLU A 160 14.87 18.90 -7.35
C GLU A 160 15.97 17.92 -6.88
N PHE A 161 15.63 16.99 -5.99
CA PHE A 161 16.55 15.95 -5.51
C PHE A 161 17.16 15.14 -6.68
N LYS A 162 16.34 14.69 -7.64
CA LYS A 162 16.83 13.97 -8.83
C LYS A 162 17.78 14.81 -9.67
N SER A 163 17.48 16.10 -9.84
CA SER A 163 18.32 17.02 -10.61
C SER A 163 19.70 17.20 -9.98
N LEU A 164 19.74 17.43 -8.66
CA LEU A 164 20.96 17.64 -7.87
C LEU A 164 21.81 16.38 -7.77
N ASN A 165 21.17 15.21 -7.74
CA ASN A 165 21.83 13.91 -7.56
C ASN A 165 21.94 13.08 -8.86
N SER A 166 21.75 13.70 -10.03
CA SER A 166 21.70 13.01 -11.33
C SER A 166 22.91 12.11 -11.60
N ALA A 167 24.12 12.53 -11.19
CA ALA A 167 25.34 11.75 -11.32
C ALA A 167 25.37 10.49 -10.41
N ALA A 168 24.80 10.58 -9.20
CA ALA A 168 24.77 9.50 -8.21
C ALA A 168 23.63 8.49 -8.46
N LEU A 169 22.56 8.90 -9.14
CA LEU A 169 21.37 8.08 -9.40
C LEU A 169 21.47 7.21 -10.67
N THR A 170 22.68 6.89 -11.11
CA THR A 170 22.94 6.18 -12.38
C THR A 170 22.89 4.66 -12.27
N SER A 171 23.04 4.10 -11.06
CA SER A 171 23.02 2.67 -10.81
C SER A 171 21.66 2.04 -11.15
N ARG A 172 21.64 0.74 -11.49
CA ARG A 172 20.40 0.01 -11.78
C ARG A 172 19.41 0.09 -10.61
N ALA A 173 19.89 -0.15 -9.40
CA ALA A 173 19.08 -0.07 -8.18
C ALA A 173 18.48 1.33 -7.97
N ASN A 174 19.27 2.39 -8.15
CA ASN A 174 18.79 3.76 -8.02
C ASN A 174 17.75 4.11 -9.09
N LYS A 175 18.00 3.73 -10.35
CA LYS A 175 17.03 3.93 -11.45
C LYS A 175 15.71 3.19 -11.20
N ARG A 176 15.78 1.97 -10.65
CA ARG A 176 14.58 1.20 -10.27
C ARG A 176 13.83 1.89 -9.14
N ALA A 177 14.53 2.31 -8.09
CA ALA A 177 13.93 3.01 -6.96
C ALA A 177 13.26 4.32 -7.37
N VAL A 178 13.89 5.11 -8.26
CA VAL A 178 13.28 6.31 -8.85
C VAL A 178 12.00 5.96 -9.61
N ALA A 179 12.02 4.94 -10.46
CA ALA A 179 10.82 4.52 -11.20
C ALA A 179 9.67 4.07 -10.28
N LEU A 180 9.98 3.36 -9.20
CA LEU A 180 8.98 2.96 -8.20
C LEU A 180 8.39 4.17 -7.44
N LEU A 181 9.22 5.15 -7.07
CA LEU A 181 8.76 6.36 -6.39
C LEU A 181 7.88 7.23 -7.30
N GLU A 182 8.23 7.35 -8.58
CA GLU A 182 7.39 8.01 -9.58
C GLU A 182 6.02 7.33 -9.70
N LEU A 183 6.03 6.00 -9.87
CA LEU A 183 4.83 5.19 -9.96
C LEU A 183 3.90 5.40 -8.76
N GLN A 184 4.46 5.28 -7.55
CA GLN A 184 3.71 5.39 -6.30
C GLN A 184 3.21 6.81 -6.05
N SER A 185 4.04 7.83 -6.31
CA SER A 185 3.67 9.23 -6.12
C SER A 185 2.54 9.64 -7.06
N ARG A 186 2.63 9.27 -8.34
CA ARG A 186 1.58 9.53 -9.34
C ARG A 186 0.26 8.90 -8.92
N TYR A 187 0.28 7.63 -8.50
CA TYR A 187 -0.94 6.94 -8.04
C TYR A 187 -1.52 7.61 -6.79
N CYS A 188 -0.67 7.95 -5.82
CA CYS A 188 -1.06 8.66 -4.60
C CYS A 188 -1.71 10.02 -4.93
N ALA A 189 -1.15 10.78 -5.87
CA ALA A 189 -1.69 12.07 -6.31
C ALA A 189 -3.09 11.94 -6.93
N VAL A 190 -3.29 10.94 -7.79
CA VAL A 190 -4.60 10.67 -8.42
C VAL A 190 -5.64 10.26 -7.38
N ASP A 191 -5.31 9.31 -6.50
CA ASP A 191 -6.21 8.81 -5.45
C ASP A 191 -6.63 9.92 -4.46
N ILE A 192 -5.67 10.77 -4.05
CA ILE A 192 -5.92 11.95 -3.22
C ILE A 192 -6.78 12.97 -3.96
N ALA A 193 -6.46 13.30 -5.21
CA ALA A 193 -7.20 14.30 -5.98
C ALA A 193 -8.67 13.90 -6.19
N ILE A 194 -8.93 12.64 -6.53
CA ILE A 194 -10.29 12.10 -6.68
C ILE A 194 -11.04 12.14 -5.34
N SER A 195 -10.37 11.75 -4.26
CA SER A 195 -10.99 11.78 -2.92
C SER A 195 -11.28 13.19 -2.43
N CYS A 196 -10.45 14.18 -2.77
CA CYS A 196 -10.70 15.59 -2.47
C CYS A 196 -11.82 16.20 -3.33
N ALA A 197 -12.17 15.62 -4.48
CA ALA A 197 -13.17 16.16 -5.40
C ALA A 197 -14.63 16.01 -4.90
N GLY A 198 -14.85 15.30 -3.79
CA GLY A 198 -16.10 15.39 -2.99
C GLY A 198 -17.16 14.32 -3.27
N ASP A 199 -17.06 13.56 -4.36
CA ASP A 199 -17.94 12.41 -4.62
C ASP A 199 -17.12 11.15 -4.90
N GLN A 200 -16.70 10.46 -3.84
CA GLN A 200 -16.00 9.17 -3.96
C GLN A 200 -16.86 8.08 -4.63
N ALA A 201 -18.18 8.27 -4.70
CA ALA A 201 -19.06 7.33 -5.41
C ALA A 201 -19.01 7.54 -6.94
N ASP A 202 -18.56 8.71 -7.42
CA ASP A 202 -18.42 8.97 -8.85
C ASP A 202 -17.20 8.27 -9.44
N GLN A 203 -17.42 7.04 -9.90
CA GLN A 203 -16.41 6.23 -10.58
C GLN A 203 -15.97 6.80 -11.94
N LEU A 204 -16.64 7.83 -12.48
CA LEU A 204 -16.23 8.49 -13.73
C LEU A 204 -15.03 9.43 -13.53
N LEU A 205 -14.77 9.89 -12.29
CA LEU A 205 -13.65 10.80 -11.99
C LEU A 205 -12.29 10.23 -12.40
N TRP A 206 -12.12 8.91 -12.32
CA TRP A 206 -10.91 8.20 -12.72
C TRP A 206 -10.58 8.37 -14.21
N ASP A 207 -11.59 8.57 -15.07
CA ASP A 207 -11.39 8.73 -16.52
C ASP A 207 -10.66 10.02 -16.88
N ARG A 208 -10.59 10.99 -15.97
CA ARG A 208 -9.82 12.23 -16.18
C ARG A 208 -8.31 11.98 -16.15
N TYR A 209 -7.88 10.80 -15.68
CA TYR A 209 -6.48 10.48 -15.40
C TYR A 209 -5.89 9.38 -16.30
N ILE A 210 -6.51 9.09 -17.46
CA ILE A 210 -5.99 8.11 -18.44
C ILE A 210 -4.53 8.37 -18.82
N GLY A 211 -4.15 9.64 -19.02
CA GLY A 211 -2.76 10.03 -19.29
C GLY A 211 -1.83 9.67 -18.12
N ALA A 212 -2.24 9.98 -16.88
CA ALA A 212 -1.46 9.63 -15.69
C ALA A 212 -1.31 8.11 -15.53
N PHE A 213 -2.34 7.32 -15.81
CA PHE A 213 -2.27 5.86 -15.80
C PHE A 213 -1.33 5.29 -16.86
N THR A 214 -1.27 5.92 -18.04
CA THR A 214 -0.33 5.54 -19.11
C THR A 214 1.11 5.75 -18.67
N ASP A 215 1.41 6.90 -18.05
CA ASP A 215 2.73 7.18 -17.52
C ASP A 215 3.11 6.22 -16.38
N MET A 216 2.16 5.90 -15.50
CA MET A 216 2.36 4.90 -14.44
C MET A 216 2.77 3.54 -15.02
N LEU A 217 2.12 3.07 -16.11
CA LEU A 217 2.55 1.84 -16.76
C LEU A 217 3.99 1.91 -17.28
N GLY A 218 4.40 3.05 -17.84
CA GLY A 218 5.78 3.27 -18.27
C GLY A 218 6.78 3.18 -17.12
N TYR A 219 6.46 3.74 -15.95
CA TYR A 219 7.29 3.61 -14.75
C TYR A 219 7.31 2.19 -14.20
N ALA A 220 6.17 1.50 -14.21
CA ALA A 220 6.07 0.10 -13.77
C ALA A 220 6.94 -0.82 -14.64
N GLU A 221 6.84 -0.70 -15.97
CA GLU A 221 7.69 -1.42 -16.93
C GLU A 221 9.17 -1.17 -16.67
N LYS A 222 9.56 0.10 -16.58
CA LYS A 222 10.94 0.47 -16.28
C LYS A 222 11.44 -0.12 -14.95
N ALA A 223 10.63 -0.08 -13.90
CA ALA A 223 10.98 -0.63 -12.59
C ALA A 223 11.12 -2.16 -12.63
N MET A 224 10.24 -2.83 -13.38
CA MET A 224 10.28 -4.27 -13.59
C MET A 224 11.51 -4.67 -14.40
N ASP A 225 11.87 -3.96 -15.47
CA ASP A 225 13.02 -4.30 -16.32
C ASP A 225 14.37 -4.07 -15.65
N LEU A 226 14.42 -3.12 -14.71
CA LEU A 226 15.60 -2.87 -13.89
C LEU A 226 15.67 -3.80 -12.66
N HIS A 227 14.74 -4.73 -12.50
CA HIS A 227 14.78 -5.72 -11.44
C HIS A 227 15.76 -6.84 -11.80
N ASP A 228 16.72 -7.14 -10.90
CA ASP A 228 17.74 -8.16 -11.18
C ASP A 228 17.11 -9.56 -11.27
N GLN A 229 17.28 -10.19 -12.43
CA GLN A 229 16.75 -11.52 -12.79
C GLN A 229 17.59 -12.70 -12.26
N ALA A 230 18.54 -12.44 -11.35
CA ALA A 230 19.56 -13.42 -10.98
C ALA A 230 19.02 -14.67 -10.24
N SER A 231 17.73 -14.71 -9.86
CA SER A 231 17.10 -15.89 -9.31
C SER A 231 15.73 -16.14 -9.93
N CYS A 232 15.53 -17.34 -10.50
CA CYS A 232 14.22 -17.91 -10.86
C CYS A 232 13.36 -18.27 -9.62
N SER A 233 13.65 -17.70 -8.46
CA SER A 233 12.94 -17.94 -7.21
C SER A 233 11.95 -16.81 -6.93
N PRO A 234 10.77 -17.08 -6.36
CA PRO A 234 9.85 -16.03 -5.92
C PRO A 234 10.58 -15.06 -4.97
N GLN A 235 10.57 -13.77 -5.32
CA GLN A 235 11.25 -12.73 -4.54
C GLN A 235 10.25 -12.07 -3.60
N PHE A 236 10.56 -12.11 -2.30
CA PHE A 236 9.81 -11.41 -1.26
C PHE A 236 10.56 -10.15 -0.84
N HIS A 237 9.90 -9.01 -0.90
CA HIS A 237 10.37 -7.79 -0.26
C HIS A 237 9.23 -7.14 0.50
N MET A 238 9.53 -6.56 1.67
CA MET A 238 8.52 -5.97 2.53
C MET A 238 8.05 -4.58 2.07
N HIS A 239 8.70 -4.00 1.07
CA HIS A 239 8.29 -2.72 0.51
C HIS A 239 7.20 -2.95 -0.53
N SER A 240 6.24 -2.04 -0.63
CA SER A 240 5.37 -1.99 -1.80
C SER A 240 6.22 -1.67 -3.03
N GLY A 241 6.02 -2.44 -4.10
CA GLY A 241 6.65 -2.24 -5.40
C GLY A 241 5.60 -1.81 -6.42
N THR A 242 5.43 -2.61 -7.47
CA THR A 242 4.53 -2.33 -8.60
C THR A 242 3.14 -2.91 -8.42
N VAL A 243 2.99 -4.01 -7.67
CA VAL A 243 1.75 -4.79 -7.57
C VAL A 243 0.56 -3.98 -7.07
N PRO A 244 0.64 -3.19 -5.97
CA PRO A 244 -0.49 -2.40 -5.47
C PRO A 244 -1.00 -1.39 -6.51
N VAL A 245 -0.08 -0.75 -7.24
CA VAL A 245 -0.44 0.28 -8.22
C VAL A 245 -1.03 -0.35 -9.47
N LEU A 246 -0.46 -1.46 -9.97
CA LEU A 246 -1.03 -2.19 -11.11
C LEU A 246 -2.42 -2.75 -10.80
N TYR A 247 -2.63 -3.30 -9.60
CA TYR A 247 -3.95 -3.67 -9.11
C TYR A 247 -4.92 -2.47 -9.14
N GLY A 248 -4.50 -1.34 -8.57
CA GLY A 248 -5.28 -0.10 -8.57
C GLY A 248 -5.62 0.40 -9.98
N ILE A 249 -4.67 0.33 -10.91
CA ILE A 249 -4.89 0.67 -12.33
C ILE A 249 -5.96 -0.23 -12.92
N ILE A 250 -5.86 -1.55 -12.76
CA ILE A 250 -6.84 -2.50 -13.32
C ILE A 250 -8.23 -2.28 -12.71
N ALA A 251 -8.30 -2.03 -11.41
CA ALA A 251 -9.55 -1.86 -10.69
C ALA A 251 -10.23 -0.50 -10.92
N LYS A 252 -9.47 0.55 -11.27
CA LYS A 252 -9.99 1.94 -11.31
C LYS A 252 -9.93 2.60 -12.69
N CYS A 253 -8.96 2.26 -13.53
CA CYS A 253 -8.89 2.76 -14.91
C CYS A 253 -9.81 1.93 -15.80
N ARG A 254 -10.80 2.55 -16.46
CA ARG A 254 -11.76 1.80 -17.30
C ARG A 254 -11.33 1.73 -18.77
N ASP A 255 -10.14 2.25 -19.11
CA ASP A 255 -9.57 2.11 -20.44
C ASP A 255 -9.17 0.64 -20.73
N PRO A 256 -9.73 0.02 -21.78
CA PRO A 256 -9.51 -1.40 -22.09
C PRO A 256 -8.04 -1.75 -22.38
N THR A 257 -7.31 -0.84 -23.02
CA THR A 257 -5.91 -1.04 -23.45
C THR A 257 -4.97 -0.97 -22.25
N ILE A 258 -5.13 0.06 -21.42
CA ILE A 258 -4.33 0.24 -20.19
C ILE A 258 -4.54 -0.95 -19.24
N ARG A 259 -5.79 -1.40 -19.02
CA ARG A 259 -6.06 -2.54 -18.13
C ARG A 259 -5.40 -3.84 -18.61
N ARG A 260 -5.52 -4.17 -19.90
CA ARG A 260 -4.90 -5.37 -20.48
C ARG A 260 -3.37 -5.31 -20.41
N ARG A 261 -2.78 -4.14 -20.64
CA ARG A 261 -1.33 -3.94 -20.48
C ARG A 261 -0.88 -4.13 -19.03
N ALA A 262 -1.61 -3.58 -18.05
CA ALA A 262 -1.35 -3.80 -16.63
C ALA A 262 -1.44 -5.29 -16.24
N ILE A 263 -2.46 -6.00 -16.71
CA ILE A 263 -2.62 -7.46 -16.53
C ILE A 263 -1.43 -8.21 -17.13
N GLY A 264 -1.00 -7.83 -18.34
CA GLY A 264 0.16 -8.42 -19.00
C GLY A 264 1.43 -8.31 -18.15
N LEU A 265 1.67 -7.14 -17.55
CA LEU A 265 2.81 -6.93 -16.65
C LEU A 265 2.74 -7.83 -15.41
N MET A 266 1.60 -7.84 -14.71
CA MET A 266 1.41 -8.68 -13.51
C MET A 266 1.48 -10.18 -13.81
N THR A 267 1.11 -10.60 -15.02
CA THR A 267 1.20 -12.00 -15.47
C THR A 267 2.65 -12.37 -15.81
N SER A 268 3.41 -11.45 -16.41
CA SER A 268 4.77 -11.72 -16.87
C SER A 268 5.76 -11.98 -15.73
N ARG A 269 5.53 -11.38 -14.56
CA ARG A 269 6.41 -11.47 -13.40
C ARG A 269 5.58 -11.50 -12.10
N PRO A 270 5.15 -12.70 -11.65
CA PRO A 270 4.47 -12.83 -10.36
C PRO A 270 5.39 -12.43 -9.19
N LEU A 271 4.93 -11.50 -8.36
CA LEU A 271 5.67 -10.95 -7.22
C LEU A 271 4.91 -11.14 -5.90
N GLN A 272 5.66 -11.23 -4.80
CA GLN A 272 5.12 -11.08 -3.45
C GLN A 272 5.72 -9.80 -2.82
N GLU A 273 4.90 -8.76 -2.70
CA GLU A 273 5.29 -7.43 -2.21
C GLU A 273 4.63 -7.16 -0.85
N GLY A 274 5.31 -7.51 0.24
CA GLY A 274 4.73 -7.45 1.59
C GLY A 274 3.45 -8.26 1.69
N VAL A 275 2.33 -7.58 1.98
CA VAL A 275 0.98 -8.20 2.05
C VAL A 275 0.31 -8.41 0.69
N TRP A 276 0.94 -7.95 -0.39
CA TRP A 276 0.41 -8.06 -1.74
C TRP A 276 0.93 -9.32 -2.44
N ASN A 277 0.06 -10.32 -2.56
CA ASN A 277 0.30 -11.49 -3.40
C ASN A 277 -0.22 -11.22 -4.80
N ASN A 278 0.67 -11.18 -5.81
CA ASN A 278 0.32 -10.87 -7.19
C ASN A 278 -0.81 -11.74 -7.74
N ASN A 279 -0.77 -13.07 -7.50
CA ASN A 279 -1.74 -13.98 -8.10
C ASN A 279 -3.15 -13.76 -7.51
N LEU A 280 -3.24 -13.60 -6.18
CA LEU A 280 -4.50 -13.34 -5.51
C LEU A 280 -5.13 -12.02 -6.00
N VAL A 281 -4.36 -10.93 -5.97
CA VAL A 281 -4.90 -9.61 -6.32
C VAL A 281 -5.16 -9.47 -7.83
N LEU A 282 -4.40 -10.18 -8.68
CA LEU A 282 -4.65 -10.23 -10.11
C LEU A 282 -5.96 -10.96 -10.45
N GLY A 283 -6.28 -12.05 -9.74
CA GLY A 283 -7.56 -12.74 -9.87
C GLY A 283 -8.74 -11.80 -9.57
N VAL A 284 -8.67 -11.11 -8.44
CA VAL A 284 -9.67 -10.10 -8.06
C VAL A 284 -9.77 -8.99 -9.10
N ALA A 285 -8.64 -8.43 -9.55
CA ALA A 285 -8.60 -7.35 -10.54
C ALA A 285 -9.20 -7.75 -11.89
N ARG A 286 -8.89 -8.97 -12.38
CA ARG A 286 -9.52 -9.52 -13.60
C ARG A 286 -11.02 -9.65 -13.44
N ARG A 287 -11.48 -10.05 -12.25
CA ARG A 287 -12.90 -10.21 -11.98
C ARG A 287 -13.66 -8.89 -11.90
N ILE A 288 -13.04 -7.86 -11.31
CA ILE A 288 -13.53 -6.47 -11.39
C ILE A 288 -13.70 -6.09 -12.86
N MET A 289 -12.64 -6.21 -13.66
CA MET A 289 -12.68 -5.87 -15.09
C MET A 289 -13.80 -6.64 -15.83
N ALA A 290 -13.91 -7.95 -15.61
CA ALA A 290 -14.95 -8.77 -16.23
C ALA A 290 -16.37 -8.37 -15.80
N THR A 291 -16.54 -7.93 -14.56
CA THR A 291 -17.83 -7.44 -14.05
C THR A 291 -18.24 -6.12 -14.70
N GLU A 292 -17.28 -5.23 -14.96
CA GLU A 292 -17.52 -3.92 -15.58
C GLU A 292 -17.68 -4.00 -17.10
N GLU A 293 -16.88 -4.83 -17.77
CA GLU A 293 -16.90 -4.98 -19.24
C GLU A 293 -17.98 -5.96 -19.71
N GLY A 294 -18.30 -6.99 -18.91
CA GLY A 294 -19.15 -8.10 -19.34
C GLY A 294 -20.64 -7.76 -19.51
N SER A 295 -21.11 -6.61 -19.00
CA SER A 295 -22.50 -6.17 -19.12
C SER A 295 -22.81 -5.45 -20.45
N LEU A 296 -21.83 -5.26 -21.33
CA LEU A 296 -21.91 -4.26 -22.41
C LEU A 296 -22.01 -4.83 -23.84
N GLY A 297 -21.98 -6.15 -24.00
CA GLY A 297 -22.03 -6.78 -25.34
C GLY A 297 -20.64 -6.78 -26.00
N PRO A 298 -20.39 -6.07 -27.12
CA PRO A 298 -19.07 -6.00 -27.74
C PRO A 298 -18.00 -5.48 -26.77
N TRP A 299 -16.74 -5.87 -26.98
CA TRP A 299 -15.62 -5.36 -26.19
C TRP A 299 -15.59 -3.82 -26.21
N PRO A 300 -15.49 -3.15 -25.05
CA PRO A 300 -15.43 -1.69 -25.00
C PRO A 300 -14.20 -1.19 -25.76
N ALA A 301 -14.35 -0.10 -26.51
CA ALA A 301 -13.25 0.55 -27.22
C ALA A 301 -12.56 1.61 -26.35
N SER A 302 -13.28 2.18 -25.39
CA SER A 302 -12.77 3.18 -24.45
C SER A 302 -13.51 3.12 -23.11
N CYS A 303 -13.02 3.88 -22.11
CA CYS A 303 -13.71 4.02 -20.83
C CYS A 303 -15.14 4.60 -20.96
N LYS A 304 -15.42 5.38 -22.02
CA LYS A 304 -16.75 5.98 -22.26
C LYS A 304 -17.84 4.95 -22.55
N ASP A 305 -17.45 3.77 -23.03
CA ASP A 305 -18.38 2.69 -23.32
C ASP A 305 -18.84 1.97 -22.04
N ILE A 306 -18.18 2.23 -20.91
CA ILE A 306 -18.49 1.64 -19.60
C ILE A 306 -19.25 2.66 -18.74
N PRO A 307 -20.59 2.53 -18.63
CA PRO A 307 -21.43 3.50 -17.96
C PRO A 307 -21.25 3.42 -16.44
N ALA A 308 -21.58 4.52 -15.74
CA ALA A 308 -21.33 4.67 -14.31
C ALA A 308 -21.94 3.55 -13.45
N GLU A 309 -23.10 3.01 -13.84
CA GLU A 309 -23.79 1.94 -13.12
C GLU A 309 -23.11 0.57 -13.24
N SER A 310 -22.31 0.34 -14.28
CA SER A 310 -21.54 -0.89 -14.46
C SER A 310 -20.18 -0.85 -13.78
N ARG A 311 -19.78 0.29 -13.23
CA ARG A 311 -18.48 0.46 -12.56
C ARG A 311 -18.54 0.01 -11.11
N VAL A 312 -17.60 -0.84 -10.72
CA VAL A 312 -17.47 -1.34 -9.36
C VAL A 312 -17.05 -0.19 -8.44
N ARG A 313 -17.88 0.07 -7.44
CA ARG A 313 -17.69 1.11 -6.43
C ARG A 313 -16.92 0.59 -5.22
N SER A 314 -17.31 -0.57 -4.74
CA SER A 314 -16.75 -1.22 -3.54
C SER A 314 -16.74 -2.74 -3.69
N ILE A 315 -15.91 -3.41 -2.90
CA ILE A 315 -15.80 -4.86 -2.83
C ILE A 315 -15.98 -5.27 -1.37
N ALA A 316 -16.76 -6.31 -1.11
CA ALA A 316 -16.96 -6.88 0.21
C ALA A 316 -16.70 -8.38 0.19
N VAL A 317 -16.30 -8.93 1.33
CA VAL A 317 -16.20 -10.37 1.54
C VAL A 317 -17.16 -10.75 2.67
N ALA A 318 -17.99 -11.76 2.45
CA ALA A 318 -18.94 -12.28 3.43
C ALA A 318 -18.73 -13.79 3.62
N ALA A 319 -19.15 -14.32 4.77
CA ALA A 319 -19.18 -15.77 4.98
C ALA A 319 -20.21 -16.42 4.04
N GLY A 320 -19.85 -17.55 3.45
CA GLY A 320 -20.71 -18.38 2.62
C GLY A 320 -21.61 -19.31 3.44
N ALA A 321 -22.34 -20.19 2.76
CA ALA A 321 -23.30 -21.11 3.37
C ALA A 321 -22.64 -22.30 4.09
N GLY A 322 -21.42 -22.70 3.68
CA GLY A 322 -20.62 -23.75 4.31
C GLY A 322 -19.46 -23.21 5.17
N ASP A 323 -18.93 -24.08 6.04
CA ASP A 323 -17.71 -23.79 6.80
C ASP A 323 -16.56 -23.49 5.82
N ASN A 324 -15.82 -22.40 6.07
CA ASN A 324 -14.72 -21.91 5.22
C ASN A 324 -15.08 -21.48 3.79
N GLN A 325 -16.37 -21.35 3.44
CA GLN A 325 -16.77 -20.71 2.18
C GLN A 325 -16.85 -19.19 2.35
N TYR A 326 -16.41 -18.46 1.33
CA TYR A 326 -16.51 -17.00 1.28
C TYR A 326 -17.23 -16.55 0.02
N MET A 327 -18.04 -15.51 0.16
CA MET A 327 -18.69 -14.82 -0.95
C MET A 327 -17.98 -13.49 -1.17
N VAL A 328 -17.65 -13.18 -2.42
CA VAL A 328 -17.14 -11.87 -2.82
C VAL A 328 -18.28 -11.08 -3.45
N GLY A 329 -18.50 -9.88 -2.93
CA GLY A 329 -19.52 -8.94 -3.39
C GLY A 329 -18.89 -7.77 -4.13
N TYR A 330 -19.46 -7.40 -5.27
CA TYR A 330 -19.09 -6.21 -6.04
C TYR A 330 -20.27 -5.24 -6.04
N GLN A 331 -20.07 -4.05 -5.48
CA GLN A 331 -21.10 -3.01 -5.45
C GLN A 331 -21.10 -2.23 -6.76
N LEU A 332 -22.21 -2.29 -7.48
CA LEU A 332 -22.48 -1.57 -8.72
C LEU A 332 -23.53 -0.48 -8.48
N GLY A 333 -23.83 0.33 -9.51
CA GLY A 333 -24.90 1.34 -9.40
C GLY A 333 -26.29 0.74 -9.14
N ARG A 334 -26.50 -0.53 -9.52
CA ARG A 334 -27.76 -1.26 -9.36
C ARG A 334 -27.85 -2.12 -8.08
N GLY A 335 -26.81 -2.13 -7.25
CA GLY A 335 -26.74 -2.94 -6.04
C GLY A 335 -25.53 -3.87 -6.00
N TRP A 336 -25.55 -4.83 -5.08
CA TRP A 336 -24.47 -5.81 -4.90
C TRP A 336 -24.64 -7.02 -5.81
N ARG A 337 -23.55 -7.44 -6.44
CA ARG A 337 -23.43 -8.73 -7.13
C ARG A 337 -22.50 -9.64 -6.31
N TRP A 338 -23.02 -10.77 -5.85
CA TRP A 338 -22.27 -11.74 -5.05
C TRP A 338 -21.91 -12.98 -5.85
N GLU A 339 -20.74 -13.56 -5.57
CA GLU A 339 -20.25 -14.81 -6.13
C GLU A 339 -19.37 -15.56 -5.14
N GLU A 340 -19.27 -16.87 -5.30
CA GLU A 340 -18.40 -17.72 -4.47
C GLU A 340 -16.92 -17.47 -4.79
N SER A 341 -16.07 -17.45 -3.76
CA SER A 341 -14.61 -17.23 -3.91
C SER A 341 -13.89 -18.31 -4.72
N ASP A 342 -14.51 -19.48 -4.87
CA ASP A 342 -13.88 -20.69 -5.44
C ASP A 342 -13.83 -20.68 -6.97
N TYR A 343 -14.22 -19.58 -7.62
CA TYR A 343 -14.30 -19.46 -9.08
C TYR A 343 -13.29 -18.44 -9.65
N ILE A 344 -11.99 -18.69 -9.48
CA ILE A 344 -11.00 -18.16 -10.44
C ILE A 344 -10.95 -19.14 -11.60
N ALA A 345 -11.83 -18.96 -12.58
CA ALA A 345 -11.67 -19.64 -13.85
C ALA A 345 -10.35 -19.16 -14.46
N ASP A 346 -9.38 -20.07 -14.57
CA ASP A 346 -8.21 -19.94 -15.43
C ASP A 346 -8.70 -19.74 -16.87
N CYS A 347 -8.99 -18.49 -17.24
CA CYS A 347 -9.12 -18.11 -18.64
C CYS A 347 -7.75 -17.59 -19.08
N VAL A 348 -7.04 -18.53 -19.72
CA VAL A 348 -5.82 -18.43 -20.53
C VAL A 348 -5.66 -17.10 -21.26
#